data_AF-A0A7Y1W4H6-F1
#
_entry.id   AF-A0A7Y1W4H6-F1
#
_cell.length_a   1.000
_cell.length_b   1.000
_cell.length_c   1.000
_cell.angle_alpha   90.00
_cell.angle_beta   90.00
_cell.angle_gamma   90.00
#
_symmetry.space_group_name_H-M   'P 1'
#
loop_
_entity.id
_entity.type
_entity.pdbx_description
1 polymer ?
#
loop_
_entity_poly.entity_id
_entity_poly.type
_entity_poly.pdbx_seq_one_letter_code
_entity_poly.pdbx_strand_id
1 'polypeptide(L)'
;MIVNANEKFHVVMRRHYENQVQRHFIGKVDTAMGAIVRATGYAFIYDEMKAQYVKKDVPRTTIMNLAESGYIVNIIPESVNIDDLGYETIDRKFLALTDGKDYRLDINEFSTRR
;
A
#
# COMPACT_ATOMS: atom_id res chain seq x y z
N MET A 1 7.05 11.29 -16.11
CA MET A 1 7.24 9.99 -15.43
C MET A 1 6.25 9.98 -14.27
N ILE A 2 5.53 8.88 -14.02
CA ILE A 2 4.51 8.85 -12.95
C ILE A 2 5.16 8.64 -11.57
N VAL A 3 6.29 7.92 -11.54
CA VAL A 3 7.20 7.76 -10.39
C VAL A 3 8.63 7.57 -10.88
N ASN A 4 9.58 7.95 -10.04
CA ASN A 4 11.03 7.87 -10.28
C ASN A 4 11.66 6.69 -9.53
N ALA A 5 12.89 6.31 -9.92
CA ALA A 5 13.69 5.38 -9.15
C ALA A 5 13.95 5.92 -7.73
N ASN A 6 14.04 5.03 -6.74
CA ASN A 6 14.11 5.32 -5.31
C ASN A 6 12.88 5.92 -4.65
N GLU A 7 11.84 6.30 -5.40
CA GLU A 7 10.57 6.72 -4.78
C GLU A 7 9.87 5.54 -4.11
N LYS A 8 9.19 5.85 -3.01
CA LYS A 8 8.40 4.90 -2.22
C LYS A 8 6.93 5.12 -2.53
N PHE A 9 6.18 4.03 -2.60
CA PHE A 9 4.77 4.11 -2.94
C PHE A 9 3.95 3.05 -2.21
N HIS A 10 2.66 3.32 -2.12
CA HIS A 10 1.65 2.42 -1.60
C HIS A 10 0.57 2.17 -2.67
N VAL A 11 0.36 0.91 -3.03
CA VAL A 11 -0.68 0.46 -3.95
C VAL A 11 -1.81 -0.20 -3.18
N VAL A 12 -3.02 0.32 -3.34
CA VAL A 12 -4.27 -0.35 -2.95
C VAL A 12 -4.87 -0.99 -4.20
N MET A 13 -5.03 -2.31 -4.19
CA MET A 13 -5.71 -3.04 -5.26
C MET A 13 -7.22 -3.06 -5.01
N ARG A 14 -8.00 -2.42 -5.88
CA ARG A 14 -9.46 -2.41 -5.79
C ARG A 14 -10.02 -3.82 -5.96
N ARG A 15 -11.09 -4.10 -5.23
CA ARG A 15 -11.84 -5.36 -5.36
C ARG A 15 -12.73 -5.26 -6.59
N HIS A 16 -12.62 -6.23 -7.48
CA HIS A 16 -13.55 -6.41 -8.60
C HIS A 16 -14.64 -7.44 -8.27
N TYR A 17 -14.39 -8.31 -7.27
CA TYR A 17 -15.29 -9.37 -6.86
C TYR A 17 -15.41 -9.45 -5.34
N GLU A 18 -16.57 -9.89 -4.85
CA GLU A 18 -16.91 -9.96 -3.42
C GLU A 18 -15.96 -10.87 -2.60
N ASN A 19 -15.48 -11.95 -3.22
CA ASN A 19 -14.57 -12.91 -2.57
C ASN A 19 -13.09 -12.68 -2.92
N GLN A 20 -12.77 -11.56 -3.57
CA GLN A 20 -11.38 -11.25 -3.90
C GLN A 20 -10.62 -10.88 -2.63
N VAL A 21 -9.50 -11.57 -2.41
CA VAL A 21 -8.55 -11.26 -1.33
C VAL A 21 -8.06 -9.83 -1.48
N GLN A 22 -8.23 -9.04 -0.42
CA GLN A 22 -7.76 -7.65 -0.39
C GLN A 22 -6.26 -7.63 -0.18
N ARG A 23 -5.56 -6.95 -1.07
CA ARG A 23 -4.08 -6.90 -1.08
C ARG A 23 -3.62 -5.49 -1.33
N HIS A 24 -2.72 -5.03 -0.50
CA HIS A 24 -1.96 -3.82 -0.75
C HIS A 24 -0.49 -4.17 -0.96
N PHE A 25 0.25 -3.25 -1.55
CA PHE A 25 1.70 -3.38 -1.69
C PHE A 25 2.36 -2.06 -1.34
N ILE A 26 3.44 -2.13 -0.57
CA ILE A 26 4.28 -0.98 -0.25
C ILE A 26 5.67 -1.30 -0.71
N GLY A 27 6.28 -0.43 -1.49
CA GLY A 27 7.62 -0.69 -1.98
C GLY A 27 8.35 0.55 -2.43
N LYS A 28 9.63 0.34 -2.75
CA LYS A 28 10.52 1.31 -3.35
C LYS A 28 10.77 0.92 -4.80
N VAL A 29 10.74 1.89 -5.71
CA VAL A 29 11.04 1.69 -7.13
C VAL A 29 12.53 1.40 -7.30
N ASP A 30 12.86 0.24 -7.87
CA ASP A 30 14.22 -0.12 -8.27
C ASP A 30 14.54 0.46 -9.66
N THR A 31 13.57 0.36 -10.59
CA THR A 31 13.64 0.98 -11.92
C THR A 31 12.24 1.21 -12.49
N ALA A 32 12.09 2.20 -13.36
CA ALA A 32 10.82 2.57 -13.98
C ALA A 32 10.97 2.77 -15.49
N MET A 33 9.95 2.32 -16.23
CA MET A 33 9.77 2.60 -17.66
C MET A 33 8.32 3.09 -17.87
N GLY A 34 8.14 4.41 -17.92
CA GLY A 34 6.81 5.02 -17.96
C GLY A 34 6.05 4.80 -16.65
N ALA A 35 4.97 4.02 -16.70
CA ALA A 35 4.17 3.62 -15.53
C ALA A 35 4.53 2.22 -15.00
N ILE A 36 5.32 1.45 -15.75
CA ILE A 36 5.74 0.10 -15.36
C ILE A 36 6.98 0.22 -14.48
N VAL A 37 6.92 -0.35 -13.29
CA VAL A 37 8.02 -0.34 -12.32
C VAL A 37 8.44 -1.75 -11.96
N ARG A 38 9.75 -1.92 -11.76
CA ARG A 38 10.28 -2.98 -10.89
C ARG A 38 10.45 -2.37 -9.51
N ALA A 39 9.88 -2.99 -8.50
CA ALA A 39 9.90 -2.48 -7.14
C ALA A 39 10.12 -3.59 -6.12
N THR A 40 10.81 -3.25 -5.03
CA THR A 40 11.07 -4.15 -3.91
C THR A 40 10.34 -3.64 -2.67
N GLY A 41 9.63 -4.54 -1.98
CA GLY A 41 8.84 -4.17 -0.81
C GLY A 41 7.92 -5.28 -0.32
N TYR A 42 6.89 -4.91 0.43
CA TYR A 42 6.06 -5.82 1.21
C TYR A 42 4.63 -5.90 0.68
N ALA A 43 4.10 -7.13 0.66
CA ALA A 43 2.69 -7.37 0.48
C ALA A 43 1.96 -7.27 1.83
N PHE A 44 0.82 -6.61 1.81
CA PHE A 44 -0.14 -6.59 2.92
C PHE A 44 -1.39 -7.33 2.48
N ILE A 45 -1.83 -8.30 3.26
CA ILE A 45 -2.99 -9.12 2.94
C ILE A 45 -4.00 -8.96 4.07
N TYR A 46 -5.25 -8.71 3.72
CA TYR A 46 -6.32 -8.69 4.71
C TYR A 46 -6.54 -10.09 5.27
N ASP A 47 -6.44 -10.20 6.59
CA ASP A 47 -6.72 -11.39 7.38
C ASP A 47 -8.13 -11.24 7.96
N GLU A 48 -9.08 -12.03 7.45
CA GLU A 48 -10.49 -11.98 7.85
C GLU A 48 -10.69 -12.40 9.31
N MET A 49 -9.88 -13.32 9.82
CA MET A 49 -9.98 -13.81 11.20
C MET A 49 -9.57 -12.73 12.21
N LYS A 50 -8.57 -11.92 11.84
CA LYS A 50 -8.07 -10.81 12.66
C LYS A 50 -8.69 -9.46 12.30
N ALA A 51 -9.52 -9.42 11.26
CA ALA A 51 -10.12 -8.23 10.69
C ALA A 51 -9.11 -7.10 10.39
N GLN A 52 -7.89 -7.43 9.96
CA GLN A 52 -6.80 -6.46 9.76
C GLN A 52 -5.90 -6.82 8.59
N TYR A 53 -5.17 -5.83 8.07
CA TYR A 53 -4.10 -6.08 7.09
C TYR A 53 -2.82 -6.54 7.78
N VAL A 54 -2.30 -7.67 7.33
CA VAL A 54 -1.07 -8.27 7.85
C VAL A 54 0.04 -8.13 6.82
N LYS A 55 1.15 -7.50 7.23
CA LYS A 55 2.40 -7.43 6.46
C LYS A 55 2.99 -8.83 6.31
N LYS A 56 3.50 -9.17 5.14
CA LYS A 56 4.33 -10.37 4.96
C LYS A 56 5.78 -10.06 5.33
N ASP A 57 6.42 -10.94 6.08
CA ASP A 57 7.73 -10.67 6.69
C ASP A 57 8.86 -10.56 5.66
N VAL A 58 8.72 -11.24 4.51
CA VAL A 58 9.74 -11.28 3.47
C VAL A 58 9.42 -10.27 2.37
N PRO A 59 10.30 -9.28 2.12
CA PRO A 59 10.13 -8.39 0.99
C PRO A 59 10.32 -9.16 -0.31
N ARG A 60 9.63 -8.74 -1.36
CA ARG A 60 9.78 -9.32 -2.70
C ARG A 60 9.97 -8.23 -3.74
N THR A 61 10.72 -8.57 -4.78
CA THR A 61 10.81 -7.78 -5.99
C THR A 61 9.68 -8.18 -6.94
N THR A 62 8.95 -7.21 -7.47
CA THR A 62 7.82 -7.44 -8.37
C THR A 62 7.79 -6.40 -9.49
N ILE A 63 7.11 -6.72 -10.59
CA ILE A 63 6.86 -5.81 -11.70
C ILE A 63 5.38 -5.42 -11.68
N MET A 64 5.08 -4.13 -11.73
CA MET A 64 3.71 -3.61 -11.69
C MET A 64 3.53 -2.45 -12.67
N ASN A 65 2.36 -2.36 -13.29
CA ASN A 65 1.92 -1.16 -13.98
C ASN A 65 1.16 -0.27 -12.99
N LEU A 66 1.74 0.86 -12.59
CA LEU A 66 1.14 1.76 -11.60
C LEU A 66 0.01 2.63 -12.18
N ALA A 67 -0.14 2.68 -13.50
CA ALA A 67 -1.27 3.34 -14.16
C ALA A 67 -2.46 2.40 -14.38
N GLU A 68 -2.44 1.20 -13.81
CA GLU A 68 -3.56 0.25 -13.89
C GLU A 68 -4.81 0.82 -13.18
N SER A 69 -5.95 0.75 -13.85
CA SER A 69 -7.23 1.32 -13.41
C SER A 69 -7.74 0.75 -12.08
N GLY A 70 -7.35 -0.49 -11.77
CA GLY A 70 -7.65 -1.17 -10.51
C GLY A 70 -6.79 -0.70 -9.33
N TYR A 71 -5.78 0.15 -9.54
CA TYR A 71 -4.86 0.58 -8.49
C TYR A 71 -5.15 2.01 -8.05
N ILE A 72 -5.12 2.23 -6.73
CA ILE A 72 -4.93 3.56 -6.13
C ILE A 72 -3.50 3.61 -5.66
N VAL A 73 -2.71 4.54 -6.20
CA VAL A 73 -1.28 4.65 -5.91
C VAL A 73 -1.03 5.94 -5.14
N ASN A 74 -0.49 5.81 -3.94
CA ASN A 74 -0.07 6.92 -3.09
C ASN A 74 1.45 6.99 -3.05
N ILE A 75 2.01 8.20 -3.04
CA ILE A 75 3.44 8.41 -2.84
C ILE A 75 3.72 8.47 -1.36
N ILE A 76 4.76 7.75 -0.93
CA ILE A 76 5.25 7.76 0.45
C ILE A 76 6.46 8.70 0.49
N PRO A 77 6.52 9.66 1.43
CA PRO A 77 7.66 10.55 1.57
C PRO A 77 8.98 9.80 1.74
N GLU A 78 10.06 10.39 1.22
CA GLU A 78 11.39 9.79 1.30
C GLU A 78 11.84 9.54 2.74
N SER A 79 11.43 10.39 3.69
CA SER A 79 11.75 10.28 5.11
C SER A 79 11.18 9.03 5.80
N VAL A 80 10.17 8.39 5.21
CA VAL A 80 9.44 7.27 5.84
C VAL A 80 10.15 5.94 5.56
N ASN A 81 10.46 5.17 6.59
CA ASN A 81 10.99 3.82 6.41
C ASN A 81 9.86 2.82 6.11
N ILE A 82 9.89 2.16 4.95
CA ILE A 82 8.84 1.20 4.57
C ILE A 82 8.86 -0.08 5.41
N ASP A 83 9.98 -0.39 6.06
CA ASP A 83 10.12 -1.55 6.93
C ASP A 83 9.32 -1.36 8.24
N ASP A 84 9.15 -0.12 8.68
CA ASP A 84 8.40 0.26 9.88
C ASP A 84 6.89 0.37 9.61
N LEU A 85 6.48 0.45 8.33
CA LEU A 85 5.08 0.67 7.98
C LEU A 85 4.19 -0.52 8.34
N GLY A 86 3.05 -0.20 8.95
CA GLY A 86 1.99 -1.12 9.36
C GLY A 86 0.61 -0.49 9.27
N TYR A 87 -0.41 -1.34 9.40
CA TYR A 87 -1.81 -0.92 9.41
C TYR A 87 -2.33 -0.80 10.83
N GLU A 88 -3.04 0.29 11.10
CA GLU A 88 -3.75 0.50 12.35
C GLU A 88 -5.23 0.79 12.09
N THR A 89 -6.08 0.30 13.00
CA THR A 89 -7.51 0.61 13.00
C THR A 89 -7.81 1.60 14.11
N ILE A 90 -8.44 2.71 13.73
CA ILE A 90 -8.69 3.86 14.57
C ILE A 90 -10.18 3.97 14.81
N ASP A 91 -10.56 4.09 16.08
CA ASP A 91 -11.95 4.10 16.55
C ASP A 91 -12.82 2.96 15.98
N ARG A 92 -12.18 1.81 15.69
CA ARG A 92 -12.79 0.62 15.05
C ARG A 92 -13.42 0.89 13.67
N LYS A 93 -13.14 2.03 13.04
CA LYS A 93 -13.80 2.46 11.80
C LYS A 93 -12.83 2.92 10.71
N PHE A 94 -11.72 3.54 11.10
CA PHE A 94 -10.79 4.14 10.16
C PHE A 94 -9.55 3.28 10.02
N LEU A 95 -9.19 2.95 8.79
CA LEU A 95 -7.95 2.26 8.48
C LEU A 95 -6.89 3.28 8.10
N ALA A 96 -5.76 3.26 8.80
CA ALA A 96 -4.62 4.11 8.50
C ALA A 96 -3.37 3.26 8.29
N LEU A 97 -2.55 3.67 7.33
CA LEU A 97 -1.18 3.19 7.16
C LEU A 97 -0.26 4.15 7.93
N THR A 98 0.55 3.63 8.84
CA THR A 98 1.39 4.43 9.73
C THR A 98 2.75 3.79 9.95
N ASP A 99 3.76 4.59 10.26
CA ASP A 99 5.08 4.13 10.71
C ASP A 99 5.21 4.10 12.24
N GLY A 100 4.11 4.38 12.96
CA GLY A 100 4.08 4.50 14.42
C GLY A 100 4.75 5.78 14.95
N LYS A 101 5.10 6.72 14.07
CA LYS A 101 5.78 7.99 14.39
C LYS A 101 4.98 9.15 13.80
N ASP A 102 5.57 9.90 12.88
CA ASP A 102 5.02 11.13 12.32
C ASP A 102 4.29 10.92 10.98
N TYR A 103 4.40 9.73 10.38
CA TYR A 103 3.76 9.45 9.10
C TYR A 103 2.44 8.71 9.29
N ARG A 104 1.40 9.24 8.64
CA ARG A 104 0.10 8.60 8.57
C ARG A 104 -0.59 8.89 7.24
N LEU A 105 -1.15 7.84 6.66
CA LEU A 105 -1.98 7.89 5.47
C LEU A 105 -3.33 7.22 5.77
N ASP A 106 -4.40 8.02 5.82
CA ASP A 106 -5.75 7.51 6.03
C ASP A 106 -6.27 6.85 4.75
N ILE A 107 -6.54 5.53 4.79
CA ILE A 107 -6.97 4.76 3.60
C ILE A 107 -8.48 4.94 3.35
N ASN A 108 -9.23 5.27 4.39
CA ASN A 108 -10.68 5.44 4.34
C ASN A 108 -11.13 6.86 3.96
N GLU A 109 -10.30 7.68 3.28
CA GLU A 109 -10.59 9.12 3.08
C GLU A 109 -11.91 9.42 2.34
N PHE A 110 -12.58 8.42 1.76
CA PHE A 110 -13.82 8.58 0.99
C PHE A 110 -15.06 7.85 1.52
N SER A 111 -15.01 7.16 2.68
CA SER A 111 -16.21 6.51 3.24
C SER A 111 -16.87 7.39 4.31
N THR A 112 -17.84 8.21 3.89
CA THR A 112 -18.65 9.05 4.79
C THR A 112 -19.86 8.33 5.39
N ARG A 113 -19.92 6.99 5.31
CA ARG A 113 -21.05 6.25 5.92
C ARG A 113 -20.93 6.29 7.44
N ARG A 114 -21.66 7.25 8.02
CA ARG A 114 -22.05 7.32 9.43
C ARG A 114 -22.88 6.09 9.80
#